data_AF-A0A3S3R6R6-F1
#
_entry.id   AF-A0A3S3R6R6-F1
#
_cell.length_a   1.000
_cell.length_b   1.000
_cell.length_c   1.000
_cell.angle_alpha   90.00
_cell.angle_beta   90.00
_cell.angle_gamma   90.00
#
_symmetry.space_group_name_H-M   'P 1'
#
loop_
_entity.id
_entity.type
_entity.pdbx_description
1 polymer ?
#
loop_
_entity_poly.entity_id
_entity_poly.type
_entity_poly.pdbx_seq_one_letter_code
_entity_poly.pdbx_strand_id
1 'polypeptide(L)'
;MKLLAERLNVKESEVVEMGQRMDGWDVSLEAPVRNDSEDDQKSFLPHQGPGIEDIVAGHEVRDRISGVLARLDGDLNEKEKIILTERLLNDEPETLQTIADRFGISRERVRQIEANLLKKLKGIFEKELPDVHDFISSERIVPATGSDRA
;
A
#
# COMPACT_ATOMS: atom_id res chain seq x y z
N MET A 1 16.73 -26.95 30.97
CA MET A 1 16.83 -25.78 30.08
C MET A 1 17.82 -24.75 30.63
N LYS A 2 17.70 -24.34 31.90
CA LYS A 2 18.67 -23.47 32.61
C LYS A 2 20.18 -23.79 32.44
N LEU A 3 20.60 -25.05 32.58
CA LEU A 3 22.01 -25.45 32.37
C LEU A 3 22.51 -25.30 30.92
N LEU A 4 21.62 -25.44 29.93
CA LEU A 4 21.95 -25.22 28.52
C LEU A 4 22.09 -23.71 28.22
N ALA A 5 21.19 -22.91 28.80
CA ALA A 5 21.17 -21.46 28.66
C ALA A 5 22.44 -20.82 29.24
N GLU A 6 22.87 -21.27 30.43
CA GLU A 6 24.12 -20.82 31.07
C GLU A 6 25.36 -21.22 30.27
N ARG A 7 25.38 -22.42 29.68
CA ARG A 7 26.52 -22.91 28.90
C ARG A 7 26.64 -22.26 27.52
N LEU A 8 25.53 -21.81 26.96
CA LEU A 8 25.45 -21.11 25.67
C LEU A 8 25.39 -19.58 25.82
N ASN A 9 25.41 -19.06 27.05
CA ASN A 9 25.32 -17.64 27.40
C ASN A 9 24.12 -16.91 26.74
N VAL A 10 22.96 -17.57 26.75
CA VAL A 10 21.68 -17.07 26.20
C VAL A 10 20.59 -17.17 27.27
N LYS A 11 19.46 -16.47 27.08
CA LYS A 11 18.33 -16.56 28.02
C LYS A 11 17.65 -17.92 27.89
N GLU A 12 17.10 -18.42 29.00
CA GLU A 12 16.35 -19.68 29.00
C GLU A 12 15.16 -19.64 28.03
N SER A 13 14.53 -18.48 27.83
CA SER A 13 13.47 -18.27 26.84
C SER A 13 13.94 -18.49 25.40
N GLU A 14 15.17 -18.11 25.07
CA GLU A 14 15.74 -18.29 23.73
C GLU A 14 16.07 -19.76 23.44
N VAL A 15 16.47 -20.52 24.47
CA VAL A 15 16.68 -21.97 24.36
C VAL A 15 15.36 -22.71 24.12
N VAL A 16 14.27 -22.26 24.75
CA VAL A 16 12.93 -22.83 24.54
C VAL A 16 12.42 -22.52 23.12
N GLU A 17 12.54 -21.28 22.66
CA GLU A 17 12.13 -20.87 21.32
C GLU A 17 12.92 -21.62 20.23
N MET A 18 14.25 -21.68 20.36
CA MET A 18 15.09 -22.42 19.42
C MET A 18 14.81 -23.92 19.48
N GLY A 19 14.54 -24.47 20.66
CA GLY A 19 14.10 -25.85 20.82
C GLY A 19 12.80 -26.14 20.07
N GLN A 20 11.79 -25.28 20.21
CA GLN A 20 10.52 -25.41 19.48
C GLN A 20 10.67 -25.32 17.96
N ARG A 21 11.60 -24.49 17.46
CA ARG A 21 11.90 -24.37 16.03
C ARG A 21 12.67 -25.56 15.47
N MET A 22 13.56 -26.16 16.27
CA MET A 22 14.41 -27.29 15.85
C MET A 22 13.73 -28.65 16.02
N ASP A 23 12.78 -28.76 16.96
CA ASP A 23 12.02 -29.99 17.24
C ASP A 23 10.74 -30.12 16.38
N GLY A 24 10.39 -29.07 15.63
CA GLY A 24 9.29 -29.10 14.68
C GLY A 24 9.64 -29.93 13.44
N TRP A 25 9.10 -31.13 13.33
CA TRP A 25 9.13 -31.90 12.09
C TRP A 25 8.26 -31.21 11.03
N ASP A 26 8.77 -31.10 9.79
CA ASP A 26 7.96 -30.65 8.67
C ASP A 26 6.79 -31.63 8.46
N VAL A 27 5.57 -31.12 8.55
CA VAL A 27 4.35 -31.88 8.27
C VAL A 27 3.98 -31.66 6.81
N SER A 28 3.71 -32.75 6.09
CA SER A 28 3.24 -32.64 4.70
C SER A 28 1.93 -31.85 4.66
N LEU A 29 1.89 -30.85 3.78
CA LEU A 29 0.70 -30.03 3.53
C LEU A 29 -0.45 -30.82 2.89
N GLU A 30 -0.13 -31.97 2.30
CA GLU A 30 -1.08 -32.93 1.70
C GLU A 30 -1.40 -34.10 2.64
N ALA A 31 -0.86 -34.10 3.86
CA ALA A 31 -1.29 -35.09 4.85
C ALA A 31 -2.72 -34.78 5.31
N PRO A 32 -3.56 -35.80 5.53
CA PRO A 32 -4.89 -35.59 6.07
C PRO A 32 -4.78 -35.08 7.52
N VAL A 33 -5.66 -34.15 7.91
CA VAL A 33 -5.64 -33.54 9.25
C VAL A 33 -5.95 -34.57 10.34
N ARG A 34 -6.78 -35.57 10.01
CA ARG A 34 -7.06 -36.75 10.83
C ARG A 34 -7.12 -37.97 9.93
N ASN A 35 -6.88 -39.15 10.49
CA ASN A 35 -6.82 -40.41 9.74
C ASN A 35 -8.12 -40.81 9.01
N ASP A 36 -9.23 -40.10 9.24
CA ASP A 36 -10.56 -40.32 8.66
C ASP A 36 -11.15 -39.01 8.08
N SER A 37 -10.28 -38.06 7.73
CA SER A 37 -10.67 -36.77 7.15
C SER A 37 -10.22 -36.71 5.70
N GLU A 38 -11.08 -36.19 4.82
CA GLU A 38 -10.74 -35.87 3.44
C GLU A 38 -9.99 -34.53 3.32
N ASP A 39 -9.87 -33.76 4.40
CA ASP A 39 -9.21 -32.47 4.41
C ASP A 39 -7.70 -32.61 4.65
N ASP A 40 -6.93 -32.00 3.74
CA ASP A 40 -5.48 -31.83 3.85
C ASP A 40 -5.12 -30.71 4.84
N GLN A 41 -3.92 -30.77 5.43
CA GLN A 41 -3.38 -29.72 6.30
C GLN A 41 -3.38 -28.32 5.64
N LYS A 42 -3.16 -28.23 4.32
CA LYS A 42 -3.17 -26.96 3.58
C LYS A 42 -4.53 -26.26 3.56
N SER A 43 -5.64 -26.98 3.73
CA SER A 43 -6.99 -26.40 3.68
C SER A 43 -7.26 -25.42 4.83
N PHE A 44 -6.48 -25.51 5.91
CA PHE A 44 -6.58 -24.64 7.08
C PHE A 44 -5.58 -23.48 7.07
N LEU A 45 -4.72 -23.39 6.05
CA LEU A 45 -3.78 -22.28 5.93
C LEU A 45 -4.55 -21.03 5.47
N PRO A 46 -4.62 -19.98 6.30
CA PRO A 46 -5.29 -18.76 5.89
C PRO A 46 -4.52 -18.09 4.76
N HIS A 47 -5.24 -17.56 3.78
CA HIS A 47 -4.65 -16.66 2.81
C HIS A 47 -4.20 -15.37 3.52
N GLN A 48 -2.92 -15.01 3.38
CA GLN A 48 -2.36 -13.80 4.00
C GLN A 48 -2.49 -12.55 3.12
N GLY A 49 -3.06 -12.68 1.92
CA GLY A 49 -3.34 -11.56 1.03
C GLY A 49 -4.69 -10.89 1.31
N PRO A 50 -4.96 -9.76 0.64
CA PRO A 50 -6.23 -9.06 0.75
C PRO A 50 -7.40 -9.97 0.36
N GLY A 51 -8.55 -9.78 1.01
CA GLY A 51 -9.77 -10.50 0.64
C GLY A 51 -10.23 -10.11 -0.76
N ILE A 52 -11.05 -10.97 -1.39
CA ILE A 52 -11.64 -10.66 -2.70
C ILE A 52 -12.46 -9.36 -2.61
N GLU A 53 -13.14 -9.14 -1.48
CA GLU A 53 -13.90 -7.91 -1.22
C GLU A 53 -13.00 -6.67 -1.25
N ASP A 54 -11.84 -6.72 -0.59
CA ASP A 54 -10.87 -5.61 -0.57
C ASP A 54 -10.31 -5.32 -1.97
N ILE A 55 -10.01 -6.37 -2.74
CA ILE A 55 -9.52 -6.25 -4.12
C ILE A 55 -10.56 -5.56 -5.00
N VAL A 56 -11.82 -6.00 -4.93
CA VAL A 56 -12.92 -5.44 -5.74
C VAL A 56 -13.22 -4.01 -5.32
N ALA A 57 -13.26 -3.72 -4.02
CA ALA A 57 -13.45 -2.37 -3.50
C ALA A 57 -12.33 -1.42 -3.97
N GLY A 58 -11.07 -1.87 -3.89
CA GLY A 58 -9.92 -1.10 -4.38
C GLY A 58 -10.00 -0.81 -5.88
N HIS A 59 -10.42 -1.79 -6.69
CA HIS A 59 -10.66 -1.60 -8.12
C HIS A 59 -11.76 -0.55 -8.38
N GLU A 60 -12.91 -0.66 -7.71
CA GLU A 60 -14.02 0.27 -7.90
C GLU A 60 -13.63 1.71 -7.53
N VAL A 61 -12.88 1.89 -6.43
CA VAL A 61 -12.37 3.19 -6.02
C VAL A 61 -11.40 3.76 -7.06
N ARG A 62 -10.49 2.94 -7.59
CA ARG A 62 -9.55 3.34 -8.63
C ARG A 62 -10.28 3.78 -9.91
N ASP A 63 -11.30 3.05 -10.32
CA ASP A 63 -12.10 3.38 -11.50
C ASP A 63 -12.88 4.68 -11.33
N ARG A 64 -13.48 4.88 -10.15
CA ARG A 64 -14.17 6.14 -9.79
C ARG A 64 -13.21 7.33 -9.81
N ILE A 65 -12.04 7.20 -9.19
CA ILE A 65 -11.00 8.25 -9.20
C ILE A 65 -10.54 8.53 -10.63
N SER A 66 -10.27 7.50 -11.42
CA SER A 66 -9.84 7.64 -12.82
C SER A 66 -10.90 8.36 -13.67
N GLY A 67 -12.18 8.03 -13.46
CA GLY A 67 -13.29 8.71 -14.12
C GLY A 67 -13.39 10.20 -13.75
N VAL A 68 -13.13 10.55 -12.49
CA VAL A 68 -13.09 11.96 -12.04
C VAL A 68 -11.91 12.70 -12.66
N LEU A 69 -10.71 12.10 -12.66
CA LEU A 69 -9.51 12.68 -13.28
C LEU A 69 -9.70 12.90 -14.79
N ALA A 70 -10.35 11.98 -15.49
CA ALA A 70 -10.64 12.13 -16.92
C ALA A 70 -11.57 13.32 -17.21
N ARG A 71 -12.55 13.59 -16.34
CA ARG A 71 -13.42 14.77 -16.47
C ARG A 71 -12.67 16.07 -16.17
N LEU A 72 -11.80 16.03 -15.17
CA LEU A 72 -10.96 17.17 -14.80
C LEU A 72 -10.02 17.59 -15.93
N ASP A 73 -9.57 16.66 -16.77
CA ASP A 73 -8.68 16.97 -17.89
C ASP A 73 -9.26 18.01 -18.87
N GLY A 74 -10.59 18.17 -18.93
CA GLY A 74 -11.24 19.24 -19.70
C GLY A 74 -11.14 20.64 -19.08
N ASP A 75 -11.02 20.73 -17.76
CA ASP A 75 -11.05 21.97 -16.98
C ASP A 75 -9.63 22.50 -16.61
N LEU A 76 -8.60 21.69 -16.86
CA LEU A 76 -7.21 22.02 -16.55
C LEU A 76 -6.51 22.71 -17.71
N ASN A 77 -5.75 23.75 -17.37
CA ASN A 77 -4.85 24.40 -18.32
C ASN A 77 -3.60 23.53 -18.56
N GLU A 78 -2.89 23.71 -19.68
CA GLU A 78 -1.72 22.89 -20.05
C GLU A 78 -0.66 22.79 -18.94
N LYS A 79 -0.41 23.91 -18.23
CA LYS A 79 0.53 23.95 -17.10
C LYS A 79 0.03 23.15 -15.89
N GLU A 80 -1.27 23.16 -15.64
CA GLU A 80 -1.88 22.39 -14.55
C GLU A 80 -1.86 20.90 -14.87
N LYS A 81 -2.11 20.50 -16.13
CA LYS A 81 -2.01 19.10 -16.57
C LYS A 81 -0.61 18.54 -16.37
N ILE A 82 0.41 19.28 -16.78
CA ILE A 82 1.81 18.83 -16.63
C ILE A 82 2.19 18.71 -15.15
N ILE A 83 1.77 19.66 -14.29
CA ILE A 83 1.99 19.54 -12.84
C ILE A 83 1.24 18.34 -12.25
N LEU A 84 0.02 18.06 -12.72
CA LEU A 84 -0.74 16.89 -12.28
C LEU A 84 -0.02 15.59 -12.66
N THR A 85 0.38 15.45 -13.92
CA THR A 85 0.95 14.21 -14.45
C THR A 85 2.39 13.98 -13.99
N GLU A 86 3.28 14.98 -14.11
CA GLU A 86 4.72 14.80 -13.87
C GLU A 86 5.09 14.84 -12.38
N ARG A 87 4.20 15.34 -11.52
CA ARG A 87 4.52 15.58 -10.10
C ARG A 87 3.52 15.00 -9.10
N LEU A 88 2.21 15.01 -9.40
CA LEU A 88 1.21 14.45 -8.46
C LEU A 88 0.90 12.97 -8.73
N LEU A 89 0.84 12.56 -10.00
CA LEU A 89 0.48 11.21 -10.42
C LEU A 89 1.68 10.36 -10.87
N ASN A 90 2.89 10.94 -10.92
CA ASN A 90 4.10 10.23 -11.29
C ASN A 90 4.71 9.51 -10.08
N ASP A 91 5.20 8.29 -10.29
CA ASP A 91 5.91 7.51 -9.28
C ASP A 91 7.25 8.17 -8.89
N GLU A 92 7.88 8.87 -9.85
CA GLU A 92 9.09 9.68 -9.65
C GLU A 92 8.76 11.18 -9.82
N PRO A 93 8.30 11.87 -8.77
CA PRO A 93 7.77 13.22 -8.91
C PRO A 93 8.85 14.24 -9.27
N GLU A 94 8.63 15.00 -10.35
CA GLU A 94 9.54 16.08 -10.74
C GLU A 94 9.63 17.18 -9.68
N THR A 95 10.83 17.78 -9.55
CA THR A 95 11.02 18.89 -8.63
C THR A 95 10.36 20.17 -9.14
N LEU A 96 9.92 21.04 -8.22
CA LEU A 96 9.39 22.36 -8.59
C LEU A 96 10.35 23.18 -9.43
N GLN A 97 11.67 23.00 -9.25
CA GLN A 97 12.69 23.70 -10.01
C GLN A 97 12.74 23.20 -11.46
N THR A 98 12.72 21.89 -11.67
CA THR A 98 12.69 21.27 -13.01
C THR A 98 11.51 21.78 -13.83
N ILE A 99 10.32 21.82 -13.21
CA ILE A 99 9.09 22.33 -13.84
C ILE A 99 9.20 23.84 -14.11
N ALA A 100 9.73 24.61 -13.15
CA ALA A 100 9.93 26.05 -13.29
C ALA A 100 10.83 26.38 -14.49
N ASP A 101 11.93 25.65 -14.63
CA ASP A 101 12.90 25.80 -15.72
C ASP A 101 12.27 25.42 -17.07
N ARG A 102 11.49 24.32 -17.12
CA ARG A 102 10.77 23.86 -18.33
C ARG A 102 9.79 24.89 -18.87
N PHE A 103 9.09 25.61 -17.99
CA PHE A 103 8.08 26.61 -18.37
C PHE A 103 8.58 28.06 -18.37
N GLY A 104 9.86 28.29 -18.02
CA GLY A 104 10.43 29.63 -17.91
C GLY A 104 9.72 30.51 -16.87
N ILE A 105 9.23 29.94 -15.77
CA ILE A 105 8.55 30.65 -14.69
C ILE A 105 9.31 30.49 -13.37
N SER A 106 8.99 31.30 -12.37
CA SER A 106 9.60 31.15 -11.06
C SER A 106 9.10 29.90 -10.32
N ARG A 107 9.95 29.34 -9.45
CA ARG A 107 9.59 28.24 -8.56
C ARG A 107 8.34 28.52 -7.72
N GLU A 108 8.20 29.75 -7.22
CA GLU A 108 7.00 30.15 -6.45
C GLU A 108 5.75 30.16 -7.33
N ARG A 109 5.88 30.50 -8.63
CA ARG A 109 4.75 30.45 -9.55
C ARG A 109 4.27 29.03 -9.77
N VAL A 110 5.17 28.05 -9.90
CA VAL A 110 4.82 26.62 -9.96
C VAL A 110 4.08 26.20 -8.70
N ARG A 111 4.60 26.57 -7.52
CA ARG A 111 3.97 26.27 -6.21
C ARG A 111 2.56 26.83 -6.10
N GLN A 112 2.32 28.05 -6.59
CA GLN A 112 0.98 28.65 -6.62
C GLN A 112 0.02 27.88 -7.55
N ILE A 113 0.50 27.45 -8.73
CA ILE A 113 -0.31 26.67 -9.66
C ILE A 113 -0.66 25.31 -9.03
N GLU A 114 0.30 24.63 -8.41
CA GLU A 114 0.09 23.38 -7.68
C GLU A 114 -0.94 23.53 -6.55
N ALA A 115 -0.82 24.58 -5.73
CA ALA A 115 -1.77 24.83 -4.64
C ALA A 115 -3.20 25.12 -5.15
N ASN A 116 -3.34 25.82 -6.27
CA ASN A 116 -4.64 26.08 -6.88
C ASN A 116 -5.23 24.82 -7.52
N LEU A 117 -4.39 24.01 -8.16
CA LEU A 117 -4.76 22.71 -8.72
C LEU A 117 -5.29 21.78 -7.62
N LEU A 118 -4.59 21.67 -6.48
CA LEU A 118 -5.02 20.88 -5.33
C LEU A 118 -6.38 21.34 -4.78
N LYS A 119 -6.63 22.66 -4.73
CA LYS A 119 -7.94 23.19 -4.33
C LYS A 119 -9.06 22.80 -5.31
N LYS A 120 -8.81 22.89 -6.61
CA LYS A 120 -9.77 22.46 -7.65
C LYS A 120 -10.08 20.97 -7.54
N LEU A 121 -9.03 20.14 -7.43
CA LEU A 121 -9.14 18.70 -7.22
C LEU A 121 -10.02 18.41 -6.01
N LYS A 122 -9.70 19.01 -4.86
CA LYS A 122 -10.46 18.80 -3.62
C LYS A 122 -11.95 19.12 -3.79
N GLY A 123 -12.29 20.26 -4.40
CA GLY A 123 -13.69 20.64 -4.60
C GLY A 123 -14.46 19.70 -5.53
N ILE A 124 -13.79 19.14 -6.54
CA ILE A 124 -14.40 18.17 -7.45
C ILE A 124 -14.57 16.81 -6.76
N PHE A 125 -13.56 16.36 -6.01
CA PHE A 125 -13.67 15.14 -5.20
C PHE A 125 -14.78 15.23 -4.17
N GLU A 126 -14.92 16.35 -3.44
CA GLU A 126 -16.01 16.55 -2.48
C GLU A 126 -17.40 16.51 -3.14
N LYS A 127 -17.52 16.96 -4.39
CA LYS A 127 -18.79 16.98 -5.13
C LYS A 127 -19.15 15.62 -5.73
N GLU A 128 -18.19 14.96 -6.36
CA GLU A 128 -18.40 13.74 -7.15
C GLU A 128 -18.29 12.46 -6.29
N LEU A 129 -17.56 12.55 -5.18
CA LEU A 129 -17.21 11.43 -4.32
C LEU A 129 -17.29 11.84 -2.83
N PRO A 130 -18.49 12.16 -2.32
CA PRO A 130 -18.68 12.61 -0.93
C PRO A 130 -18.17 11.59 0.10
N ASP A 131 -18.26 10.30 -0.22
CA ASP A 131 -17.92 9.19 0.69
C ASP A 131 -16.44 8.77 0.60
N VAL A 132 -15.66 9.33 -0.35
CA VAL A 132 -14.24 8.95 -0.50
C VAL A 132 -13.39 9.42 0.67
N HIS A 133 -13.79 10.48 1.37
CA HIS A 133 -13.14 10.87 2.61
C HIS A 133 -13.17 9.75 3.66
N ASP A 134 -14.30 9.04 3.76
CA ASP A 134 -14.47 7.97 4.73
C ASP A 134 -13.62 6.75 4.35
N PHE A 135 -13.52 6.45 3.06
CA PHE A 135 -12.66 5.39 2.53
C PHE A 135 -11.16 5.67 2.74
N ILE A 136 -10.70 6.88 2.40
CA ILE A 136 -9.29 7.31 2.60
C ILE A 136 -8.95 7.41 4.09
N SER A 137 -9.90 7.78 4.94
CA SER A 137 -9.68 7.90 6.39
C SER A 137 -9.75 6.54 7.10
N SER A 138 -10.52 5.58 6.56
CA SER A 138 -10.65 4.23 7.12
C SER A 138 -9.42 3.36 6.86
N GLU A 139 -8.61 3.69 5.86
CA GLU A 139 -7.42 2.94 5.50
C GLU A 139 -6.16 3.77 5.76
N ARG A 140 -5.35 3.32 6.73
CA ARG A 140 -3.91 3.49 6.61
C ARG A 140 -3.53 2.84 5.28
N ILE A 141 -3.37 3.65 4.24
CA ILE A 141 -2.65 3.27 3.04
C ILE A 141 -1.25 2.90 3.53
N VAL A 142 -1.04 1.63 3.85
CA VAL A 142 0.29 1.07 3.96
C VAL A 142 0.74 0.99 2.50
N PRO A 143 1.71 1.79 2.04
CA PRO A 143 2.29 1.51 0.74
C PRO A 143 2.81 0.08 0.85
N ALA A 144 2.42 -0.77 -0.10
CA ALA A 144 3.04 -2.07 -0.28
C ALA A 144 4.48 -1.86 -0.74
N THR A 145 5.36 -1.40 0.15
CA THR A 145 6.80 -1.49 -0.05
C THR A 145 7.17 -2.92 0.29
N GLY A 146 7.40 -3.69 -0.76
CA GLY A 146 7.97 -5.02 -0.64
C GLY A 146 9.30 -5.00 0.12
N SER A 147 9.58 -6.15 0.71
CA SER A 147 10.91 -6.65 0.98
C SER A 147 11.80 -5.79 1.86
N ASP A 148 11.72 -6.02 3.18
CA ASP A 148 12.96 -6.22 3.93
C ASP A 148 12.74 -7.18 5.10
N ARG A 149 13.14 -8.43 4.89
CA ARG A 149 13.49 -9.39 5.95
C ARG A 149 14.89 -9.89 5.61
N ALA A 150 15.89 -9.27 6.23
CA ALA A 150 17.15 -9.91 6.59
C ALA A 150 17.02 -10.52 7.99
#